data_AF-A0A2V6TBB1-F1
#
_entry.id   AF-A0A2V6TBB1-F1
#
_cell.length_a   1.000
_cell.length_b   1.000
_cell.length_c   1.000
_cell.angle_alpha   90.00
_cell.angle_beta   90.00
_cell.angle_gamma   90.00
#
_symmetry.space_group_name_H-M   'P 1'
#
loop_
_entity.id
_entity.type
_entity.pdbx_description
1 polymer ?
#
loop_
_entity_poly.entity_id
_entity_poly.type
_entity_poly.pdbx_seq_one_letter_code
_entity_poly.pdbx_strand_id
1 'polypeptide(L)' 'MRATPLATAVSCLLAGHLLLGVAHVAILPPWEGFDETAHYSYLQQLADRGELPRLGTARMSTDVER' A
#
# COMPACT_ATOMS: atom_id res chain seq x y z
N MET A 1 22.03 -23.67 -25.13
CA MET A 1 20.82 -23.57 -25.96
C MET A 1 20.39 -22.11 -26.00
N ARG A 2 20.23 -21.50 -27.19
CA ARG A 2 19.75 -20.11 -27.28
C ARG A 2 18.25 -20.07 -27.01
N ALA A 3 17.80 -19.12 -26.20
CA ALA A 3 16.38 -18.88 -26.00
C ALA A 3 15.73 -18.45 -27.34
N THR A 4 14.52 -18.93 -27.60
CA THR A 4 13.75 -18.51 -28.77
C THR A 4 13.35 -17.04 -28.61
N PRO A 5 13.12 -16.31 -29.71
CA PRO A 5 12.72 -14.89 -29.64
C PRO A 5 11.46 -14.68 -28.80
N LEU A 6 10.52 -15.64 -28.83
CA LEU A 6 9.33 -15.61 -27.98
C LEU A 6 9.67 -15.74 -26.49
N ALA A 7 10.54 -16.68 -26.11
CA ALA A 7 10.95 -16.85 -24.72
C ALA A 7 11.70 -15.62 -24.19
N THR A 8 12.54 -15.00 -25.02
CA THR A 8 13.20 -13.73 -24.70
C THR A 8 12.18 -12.60 -24.51
N ALA A 9 11.21 -12.46 -25.42
CA ALA A 9 10.17 -11.44 -25.31
C ALA A 9 9.33 -11.59 -24.03
N VAL A 10 8.88 -12.81 -23.71
CA VAL A 10 8.15 -13.11 -22.48
C VAL A 10 9.00 -12.78 -21.25
N SER A 11 10.28 -13.15 -21.26
CA SER A 11 11.19 -12.85 -20.14
C SER A 11 11.37 -11.34 -19.95
N CYS A 12 11.52 -10.58 -21.02
CA CYS A 12 11.60 -9.12 -20.96
C CYS A 12 10.32 -8.48 -20.42
N LEU A 13 9.16 -8.97 -20.84
CA LEU A 13 7.87 -8.48 -20.35
C LEU A 13 7.69 -8.74 -18.85
N LEU A 14 7.99 -9.97 -18.41
CA LEU A 14 7.89 -10.34 -17.00
C LEU A 14 8.87 -9.55 -16.14
N ALA A 15 10.13 -9.43 -16.58
CA ALA A 15 11.14 -8.65 -15.87
C ALA A 15 10.75 -7.16 -15.81
N GLY A 16 10.27 -6.59 -16.91
CA GLY A 16 9.79 -5.21 -16.95
C GLY A 16 8.62 -4.96 -16.01
N HIS A 17 7.65 -5.87 -15.98
CA HIS A 17 6.48 -5.75 -15.09
C HIS A 17 6.86 -5.89 -13.61
N LEU A 18 7.78 -6.80 -13.28
CA LEU A 18 8.33 -6.92 -11.94
C LEU A 18 9.03 -5.63 -11.50
N LEU A 19 9.88 -5.06 -12.35
CA LEU A 19 10.58 -3.80 -12.07
C LEU A 19 9.61 -2.63 -11.87
N LEU A 20 8.54 -2.55 -12.67
CA LEU A 20 7.49 -1.56 -12.50
C LEU A 20 6.78 -1.73 -11.15
N GLY A 21 6.44 -2.96 -10.75
CA GLY A 21 5.84 -3.23 -9.45
C GLY A 21 6.75 -2.83 -8.29
N VAL A 22 8.05 -3.16 -8.37
CA VAL A 22 9.04 -2.75 -7.37
C VAL A 22 9.15 -1.22 -7.29
N ALA A 23 9.20 -0.55 -8.44
CA ALA A 23 9.25 0.92 -8.49
C ALA A 23 7.99 1.54 -7.89
N HIS A 24 6.81 0.97 -8.17
CA HIS A 24 5.54 1.43 -7.62
C HIS A 24 5.51 1.33 -6.08
N VAL A 25 5.97 0.20 -5.52
CA VAL A 25 6.07 0.04 -4.07
C VAL A 25 7.13 0.97 -3.46
N ALA A 26 8.24 1.20 -4.15
CA ALA A 26 9.32 2.07 -3.66
C ALA A 26 8.97 3.57 -3.71
N ILE A 27 8.07 3.98 -4.60
CA ILE A 27 7.66 5.37 -4.81
C ILE A 27 6.26 5.62 -4.22
N LEU A 28 5.71 4.66 -3.47
CA LEU A 28 4.46 4.84 -2.72
C LEU A 28 4.56 6.18 -1.97
N PRO A 29 3.67 7.14 -2.26
CA PRO A 29 3.66 8.37 -1.51
C PRO A 29 3.57 8.07 -0.02
N PRO A 30 4.26 8.83 0.85
CA PRO A 30 4.27 8.56 2.29
C PRO A 30 2.87 8.44 2.91
N TRP A 31 1.85 8.98 2.25
CA TRP A 31 0.44 8.98 2.65
C TRP A 31 -0.41 7.84 2.05
N GLU A 32 0.09 7.05 1.10
CA GLU A 32 -0.58 5.86 0.51
C GLU A 32 0.00 4.54 1.04
N GLY A 33 0.92 4.61 2.02
CA GLY A 33 1.54 3.42 2.62
C GLY A 33 0.54 2.50 3.31
N PHE A 34 0.99 1.26 3.56
CA PHE A 34 0.28 0.07 4.09
C PHE A 34 -0.67 0.25 5.30
N ASP A 35 -0.83 1.45 5.86
CA ASP A 35 -1.58 1.70 7.08
C ASP A 35 -2.53 2.91 6.96
N GLU A 36 -3.31 2.95 5.87
CA GLU A 36 -4.42 3.91 5.72
C GLU A 36 -5.40 3.82 6.89
N THR A 37 -5.64 2.61 7.40
CA THR A 37 -6.54 2.40 8.56
C THR A 37 -6.06 3.12 9.81
N ALA A 38 -4.76 3.14 10.14
CA ALA A 38 -4.27 3.94 11.27
C ALA A 38 -4.43 5.45 11.04
N HIS A 39 -4.20 5.95 9.83
CA HIS A 39 -4.38 7.37 9.52
C HIS A 39 -5.83 7.81 9.67
N TYR A 40 -6.75 7.06 9.07
CA TYR A 40 -8.17 7.38 9.18
C TYR A 40 -8.69 7.20 10.61
N SER A 41 -8.22 6.18 11.35
CA SER A 41 -8.70 5.94 12.73
C SER A 41 -8.16 6.97 13.70
N TYR A 42 -6.96 7.47 13.43
CA TYR A 42 -6.42 8.61 14.13
C TYR A 42 -7.31 9.85 13.94
N LEU A 43 -7.63 10.18 12.69
CA LEU A 43 -8.44 11.35 12.35
C LEU A 43 -9.85 11.24 12.92
N GLN A 44 -10.47 10.07 12.84
CA GLN A 44 -11.81 9.83 13.34
C GLN A 44 -11.85 9.98 14.88
N GLN A 45 -10.91 9.39 15.61
CA GLN A 45 -10.85 9.56 17.06
C GLN A 45 -10.63 11.03 17.47
N LEU A 46 -9.77 11.75 16.75
CA LEU A 46 -9.54 13.17 17.01
C LEU A 46 -10.82 14.00 16.77
N ALA A 47 -11.57 13.70 15.69
CA ALA A 47 -12.82 14.37 15.37
C ALA A 47 -13.93 14.05 16.38
N ASP A 48 -14.05 12.79 16.80
CA ASP A 48 -15.13 12.31 17.67
C ASP A 48 -14.92 12.68 19.15
N ARG A 49 -13.66 12.66 19.62
CA ARG A 49 -13.32 12.79 21.04
C ARG A 49 -12.48 14.01 21.38
N GLY A 50 -11.87 14.67 20.39
CA GLY A 50 -10.94 15.77 20.62
C GLY A 50 -9.62 15.34 21.28
N GLU A 51 -9.32 14.04 21.27
CA GLU A 51 -8.16 13.45 21.94
C GLU A 51 -7.16 12.93 20.93
N LEU A 52 -5.87 13.09 21.22
CA LEU A 52 -4.81 12.45 20.46
C LEU A 52 -4.80 10.94 20.74
N PRO A 53 -4.88 10.08 19.71
CA PRO A 53 -4.79 8.64 19.90
C PRO A 53 -3.43 8.22 20.44
N ARG A 54 -3.42 7.18 21.26
CA ARG A 54 -2.19 6.42 21.47
C ARG A 54 -1.88 5.66 20.19
N LEU A 55 -0.63 5.73 19.75
CA LEU A 55 -0.18 5.07 18.53
C LEU A 55 -0.53 3.57 18.59
N GLY A 56 -1.18 3.07 17.53
CA GLY A 56 -1.58 1.67 17.40
C GLY A 56 -2.84 1.25 18.18
N THR A 57 -3.51 2.15 18.89
CA THR A 57 -4.76 1.82 19.61
C THR A 57 -6.02 2.39 18.97
N ALA A 58 -5.86 3.34 18.03
CA ALA A 58 -6.98 3.90 17.28
C ALA A 58 -7.67 2.78 16.47
N ARG A 59 -9.00 2.82 16.43
CA ARG A 59 -9.83 1.88 15.68
C ARG A 59 -10.80 2.68 14.81
N MET A 60 -11.19 2.12 13.68
CA MET A 60 -12.22 2.71 12.84
C MET A 60 -13.60 2.57 13.51
N SER A 61 -14.59 3.32 13.03
CA SER A 61 -15.98 3.05 13.41
C SER A 61 -16.35 1.60 13.04
N THR A 62 -17.27 1.03 13.81
CA THR A 62 -17.84 -0.30 13.52
C THR A 62 -18.54 -0.36 12.17
N ASP A 63 -18.91 0.77 11.57
CA ASP A 63 -19.55 0.82 10.25
C ASP A 63 -18.56 0.63 9.10
N VAL A 64 -17.25 0.74 9.37
CA VAL A 64 -16.15 0.55 8.40
C VAL A 64 -15.40 -0.75 8.66
N GLU A 65 -15.22 -1.14 9.92
CA GLU A 65 -14.50 -2.37 10.30
C GLU A 65 -15.31 -3.68 10.09
N ARG A 66 -16.62 -3.61 9.82
CA ARG A 66 -17.52 -4.76 9.61
C ARG A 66 -18.43 -4.55 8.42
#